data_AF-A0A0C2C483-F1
#
_entry.id   AF-A0A0C2C483-F1
#
_cell.length_a   1.000
_cell.length_b   1.000
_cell.length_c   1.000
_cell.angle_alpha   90.00
_cell.angle_beta   90.00
_cell.angle_gamma   90.00
#
_symmetry.space_group_name_H-M   'P 1'
#
loop_
_entity.id
_entity.type
_entity.pdbx_description
1 polymer ?
#
loop_
_entity_poly.entity_id
_entity_poly.type
_entity_poly.pdbx_seq_one_letter_code
_entity_poly.pdbx_strand_id
1 'polypeptide(L)' 'MVGVSDIPEQIVNLNVGGHRFATSSHTLTWIPDSFFTSLLSGRIPTVRDDSGAIFIDRDPDVFRIILNYLRTKQVDLR' A
#
# COMPACT_ATOMS: atom_id res chain seq x y z
N MET A 1 -3.72 20.25 -3.02
CA MET A 1 -3.77 18.88 -2.46
C MET A 1 -4.35 17.99 -3.53
N VAL A 2 -3.63 16.98 -4.00
CA VAL A 2 -4.15 15.99 -4.97
C VAL A 2 -5.24 15.18 -4.25
N GLY A 3 -6.43 15.10 -4.85
CA GLY A 3 -7.53 14.29 -4.33
C GLY A 3 -7.21 12.81 -4.53
N VAL A 4 -7.71 11.94 -3.65
CA VAL A 4 -7.52 10.48 -3.80
C VAL A 4 -8.07 9.98 -5.16
N SER A 5 -9.06 10.69 -5.72
CA SER A 5 -9.63 10.48 -7.06
C SER A 5 -8.66 10.70 -8.22
N ASP A 6 -7.55 11.40 -7.99
CA ASP A 6 -6.62 11.78 -9.05
C ASP A 6 -5.41 10.83 -9.14
N ILE A 7 -5.35 9.80 -8.28
CA ILE A 7 -4.30 8.78 -8.33
C ILE A 7 -4.63 7.82 -9.47
N PRO A 8 -3.78 7.74 -10.52
CA PRO A 8 -4.01 6.82 -11.64
C PRO A 8 -4.13 5.37 -11.15
N GLU A 9 -4.99 4.60 -11.80
CA GLU A 9 -5.04 3.17 -11.56
C GLU A 9 -3.76 2.53 -12.12
N GLN A 10 -2.94 1.99 -11.22
CA GLN A 10 -1.69 1.34 -11.59
C GLN A 10 -1.32 0.24 -10.59
N ILE A 11 -0.45 -0.66 -11.04
CA ILE A 11 0.20 -1.62 -10.14
C ILE A 11 1.20 -0.86 -9.26
N VAL A 12 1.13 -1.14 -7.96
CA VAL A 12 2.05 -0.65 -6.94
C VAL A 12 2.82 -1.84 -6.39
N ASN A 13 4.14 -1.78 -6.52
CA ASN A 13 5.07 -2.76 -5.95
C ASN A 13 5.54 -2.26 -4.59
N LEU A 14 5.41 -3.13 -3.59
CA LEU A 14 5.80 -2.87 -2.20
C LEU A 14 6.85 -3.89 -1.77
N ASN A 15 7.83 -3.45 -1.01
CA ASN A 15 8.75 -4.30 -0.27
C ASN A 15 8.47 -4.09 1.22
N VAL A 16 7.90 -5.09 1.88
CA VAL A 16 7.51 -5.02 3.29
C VAL A 16 8.41 -5.95 4.10
N GLY A 17 9.33 -5.39 4.88
CA GLY A 17 10.29 -6.17 5.68
C GLY A 17 11.11 -7.17 4.84
N GLY A 18 11.42 -6.84 3.58
CA GLY A 18 12.14 -7.71 2.64
C GLY A 18 11.25 -8.58 1.75
N HIS A 19 9.93 -8.62 1.99
CA HIS A 19 8.99 -9.43 1.20
C HIS A 19 8.28 -8.59 0.15
N ARG A 20 8.18 -9.11 -1.08
CA ARG A 20 7.56 -8.38 -2.20
C ARG A 20 6.05 -8.62 -2.25
N PHE A 21 5.31 -7.52 -2.36
CA PHE A 21 3.87 -7.51 -2.62
C PHE A 21 3.58 -6.68 -3.87
N ALA A 22 2.52 -7.06 -4.58
CA ALA A 22 1.96 -6.28 -5.68
C ALA A 22 0.46 -6.11 -5.49
N THR A 23 -0.04 -4.90 -5.72
CA THR A 23 -1.47 -4.58 -5.63
C THR A 23 -1.80 -3.36 -6.49
N SER A 24 -3.07 -2.93 -6.55
CA SER A 24 -3.45 -1.72 -7.27
C SER A 24 -3.41 -0.49 -6.35
N SER A 25 -3.15 0.68 -6.92
CA SER A 25 -3.33 1.96 -6.23
C SER A 25 -4.73 2.05 -5.61
N HIS A 26 -5.77 1.65 -6.35
CA HIS A 26 -7.15 1.60 -5.86
C HIS A 26 -7.33 0.76 -4.59
N THR A 27 -6.69 -0.42 -4.50
CA THR A 27 -6.74 -1.26 -3.30
C THR A 27 -6.19 -0.52 -2.08
N LEU A 28 -5.04 0.13 -2.26
CA LEU A 28 -4.34 0.84 -1.20
C LEU A 28 -5.05 2.13 -0.77
N THR A 29 -5.76 2.78 -1.69
CA THR A 29 -6.39 4.09 -1.46
C THR A 29 -7.88 4.03 -1.14
N TRP A 30 -8.46 2.82 -1.10
CA TRP A 30 -9.87 2.64 -0.75
C TRP A 30 -10.27 3.35 0.55
N ILE A 31 -9.42 3.30 1.59
CA ILE A 31 -9.67 4.01 2.84
C ILE A 31 -9.11 5.43 2.68
N PRO A 32 -9.96 6.47 2.67
CA PRO A 32 -9.50 7.85 2.60
C PRO A 32 -8.70 8.21 3.87
N ASP A 33 -7.81 9.18 3.73
CA ASP A 33 -7.01 9.73 4.84
C ASP A 33 -6.24 8.69 5.68
N SER A 34 -5.81 7.62 5.01
CA SER A 34 -4.98 6.56 5.56
C SER A 34 -3.49 6.77 5.28
N PHE A 35 -2.67 5.93 5.91
CA PHE A 35 -1.25 5.83 5.62
C PHE A 35 -0.97 5.71 4.11
N PHE A 36 -1.68 4.81 3.42
CA PHE A 36 -1.45 4.53 2.01
C PHE A 36 -1.91 5.66 1.09
N THR A 37 -2.99 6.37 1.41
CA THR A 37 -3.36 7.57 0.64
C THR A 37 -2.30 8.66 0.77
N SER A 38 -1.71 8.83 1.96
CA SER A 38 -0.59 9.76 2.16
C SER A 38 0.68 9.31 1.43
N LEU A 39 0.96 8.00 1.46
CA LEU A 39 2.09 7.36 0.77
C LEU A 39 2.03 7.58 -0.74
N LEU A 40 0.88 7.32 -1.36
CA LEU A 40 0.72 7.39 -2.81
C LEU A 40 0.48 8.82 -3.33
N SER A 41 -0.01 9.74 -2.50
CA SER A 41 -0.10 11.16 -2.86
C SER A 41 1.23 11.91 -2.74
N GLY A 42 2.29 11.24 -2.28
CA GLY A 42 3.61 11.86 -2.08
C GLY A 42 3.66 12.85 -0.91
N ARG A 43 2.64 12.86 -0.04
CA ARG A 43 2.60 13.72 1.16
C ARG A 43 3.62 13.29 2.21
N ILE A 44 4.06 12.03 2.15
CA ILE A 44 5.13 11.50 3.01
C ILE A 44 6.30 11.04 2.16
N PRO A 45 7.55 11.20 2.64
CA PRO A 45 8.72 10.63 1.98
C PRO A 45 8.57 9.12 1.80
N THR A 46 8.94 8.62 0.62
CA THR A 46 8.93 7.19 0.30
C THR A 46 10.34 6.70 0.04
N VAL A 47 10.73 5.64 0.74
CA VAL A 47 11.97 4.92 0.44
C VAL A 47 11.65 3.85 -0.59
N ARG A 48 12.58 3.60 -1.51
CA ARG A 48 12.46 2.52 -2.51
C ARG A 48 13.66 1.59 -2.41
N ASP A 49 13.42 0.32 -2.67
CA ASP A 49 14.51 -0.65 -2.82
C ASP A 49 15.15 -0.56 -4.21
N ASP A 50 16.18 -1.38 -4.45
CA ASP A 50 16.91 -1.43 -5.73
C ASP A 50 16.03 -1.82 -6.93
N SER A 51 14.85 -2.41 -6.68
CA SER A 51 13.85 -2.73 -7.72
C SER A 51 12.85 -1.60 -7.98
N GLY A 52 12.95 -0.50 -7.23
CA GLY A 52 12.01 0.61 -7.27
C GLY A 52 10.71 0.39 -6.50
N ALA A 53 10.58 -0.72 -5.76
CA ALA A 53 9.40 -0.99 -4.93
C ALA A 53 9.43 -0.12 -3.67
N ILE A 54 8.26 0.36 -3.22
CA ILE A 54 8.16 1.20 -2.02
C ILE A 54 8.45 0.33 -0.80
N PHE A 55 9.47 0.72 -0.02
CA PHE A 55 9.84 0.00 1.18
C PHE A 55 8.97 0.40 2.38
N ILE A 56 8.48 -0.61 3.10
CA ILE A 56 7.70 -0.47 4.32
C ILE A 56 8.39 -1.32 5.40
N ASP A 57 8.89 -0.66 6.44
CA ASP A 57 9.60 -1.29 7.55
C ASP A 57 8.63 -1.94 8.54
N ARG A 58 7.96 -3.02 8.10
CA ARG A 58 6.96 -3.77 8.87
C ARG A 58 7.04 -5.26 8.59
N ASP A 59 6.43 -6.04 9.49
CA ASP A 59 6.29 -7.48 9.35
C ASP A 59 5.39 -7.84 8.14
N PRO A 60 5.87 -8.72 7.23
CA PRO A 60 5.14 -9.10 6.02
C PRO A 60 3.88 -9.93 6.27
N ASP A 61 3.83 -10.74 7.33
CA ASP A 61 2.68 -11.59 7.64
C ASP A 61 1.54 -10.77 8.23
N VAL A 62 1.85 -9.80 9.09
CA VAL A 62 0.87 -8.80 9.55
C VAL A 62 0.36 -7.98 8.36
N PHE A 63 1.26 -7.56 7.47
CA PHE A 63 0.89 -6.78 6.29
C PHE A 63 -0.05 -7.56 5.35
N ARG A 64 0.13 -8.88 5.21
CA ARG A 64 -0.74 -9.74 4.40
C ARG A 64 -2.20 -9.64 4.84
N ILE A 65 -2.46 -9.62 6.15
CA ILE A 65 -3.81 -9.47 6.72
C ILE A 65 -4.38 -8.10 6.35
N ILE A 66 -3.59 -7.04 6.50
CA ILE A 66 -3.99 -5.67 6.14
C ILE A 66 -4.34 -5.60 4.64
N LEU A 67 -3.50 -6.15 3.78
CA LEU A 67 -3.71 -6.13 2.33
C LEU A 67 -4.96 -6.93 1.94
N ASN A 68 -5.20 -8.08 2.57
CA ASN A 68 -6.41 -8.87 2.35
C ASN A 68 -7.68 -8.13 2.80
N TYR A 69 -7.62 -7.42 3.93
CA TYR A 69 -8.72 -6.54 4.35
C TYR A 69 -8.97 -5.42 3.34
N LEU A 70 -7.93 -4.78 2.82
CA LEU A 70 -8.07 -3.73 1.81
C LEU A 70 -8.71 -4.26 0.51
N ARG A 71 -8.43 -5.51 0.13
CA ARG A 71 -9.03 -6.18 -1.04
C ARG A 71 -10.49 -6.58 -0.84
N THR A 72 -10.83 -7.13 0.32
CA THR A 72 -12.11 -7.86 0.55
C THR A 72 -13.10 -7.14 1.46
N LYS A 73 -12.64 -6.13 2.22
CA LYS A 73 -13.37 -5.49 3.34
C LYS A 73 -13.71 -6.45 4.48
N GLN A 74 -13.04 -7.60 4.55
CA GLN A 74 -13.23 -8.60 5.58
C GLN A 74 -11.88 -8.95 6.20
N VAL A 75 -11.89 -9.23 7.50
CA VAL A 75 -10.72 -9.76 8.20
C VAL A 75 -11.01 -11.21 8.51
N ASP A 76 -10.24 -12.11 7.91
CA ASP A 76 -10.18 -13.50 8.35
C ASP A 76 -8.90 -13.68 9.18
N LEU A 77 -9.07 -13.98 10.46
CA LEU A 77 -7.97 -14.17 11.42
C LEU A 77 -7.75 -15.66 11.74
N ARG A 78 -8.39 -16.57 10.99
CA ARG A 78 -8.31 -18.00 11.21
C ARG A 78 -7.04 -18.61 10.63
#